data_AF-X0V4M5-F1
#
_entry.id   AF-X0V4M5-F1
#
_cell.length_a   1.000
_cell.length_b   1.000
_cell.length_c   1.000
_cell.angle_alpha   90.00
_cell.angle_beta   90.00
_cell.angle_gamma   90.00
#
_symmetry.space_group_name_H-M   'P 1'
#
loop_
_entity.id
_entity.type
_entity.pdbx_description
1 polymer ?
#
loop_
_entity_poly.entity_id
_entity_poly.type
_entity_poly.pdbx_seq_one_letter_code
_entity_poly.pdbx_strand_id
1 'polypeptide(L)'
;MPQGDIIAVSEQFTAALQAREVASFEQMTSAYLQIERRLLADYELLLQQIAEQGLSPGKAVRLKRYQELATQLTEELNKYAQFSSQIISNEQAAFINLAEQQSFALTNAALPAGFPVELGTIWNQVPFDALEAMVGFAGDGSPLLPAMVTRFGETVAPAVNDMLVRGVALGWNPRKTVTELRKVFDDKLLGNSLTWARTEQLRAHR
;
A
#
# COMPACT_ATOMS: atom_id res chain seq x y z
N MET A 1 5.30 1.04 42.24
CA MET A 1 6.40 0.63 41.34
C MET A 1 6.09 1.18 39.95
N PRO A 2 6.29 2.49 39.69
CA PRO A 2 5.79 3.14 38.48
C PRO A 2 6.52 2.77 37.18
N GLN A 3 7.78 2.33 37.25
CA GLN A 3 8.56 1.98 36.04
C GLN A 3 8.10 0.69 35.35
N GLY A 4 7.59 -0.31 36.10
CA GLY A 4 7.08 -1.56 35.53
C GLY A 4 5.77 -1.36 34.76
N ASP A 5 4.91 -0.46 35.26
CA ASP A 5 3.61 -0.17 34.65
C ASP A 5 3.76 0.61 33.33
N ILE A 6 4.73 1.52 33.24
CA ILE A 6 5.05 2.26 32.01
C ILE A 6 5.53 1.33 30.89
N ILE A 7 6.42 0.38 31.20
CA ILE A 7 6.95 -0.57 30.22
C ILE A 7 5.83 -1.48 29.70
N ALA A 8 5.01 -2.03 30.59
CA ALA A 8 3.90 -2.90 30.22
C ALA A 8 2.88 -2.20 29.30
N VAL A 9 2.54 -0.94 29.59
CA VAL A 9 1.67 -0.12 28.74
C VAL A 9 2.30 0.06 27.35
N SER A 10 3.59 0.43 27.28
CA SER A 10 4.29 0.62 26.00
C SER A 10 4.36 -0.66 25.15
N GLU A 11 4.59 -1.82 25.78
CA GLU A 11 4.63 -3.12 25.10
C GLU A 11 3.25 -3.49 24.53
N GLN A 12 2.19 -3.27 25.30
CA GLN A 12 0.81 -3.53 24.85
C GLN A 12 0.45 -2.69 23.61
N PHE A 13 0.79 -1.40 23.61
CA PHE A 13 0.57 -0.54 22.45
C PHE A 13 1.39 -1.02 21.24
N THR A 14 2.67 -1.34 21.44
CA THR A 14 3.52 -1.84 20.35
C THR A 14 2.96 -3.10 19.70
N ALA A 15 2.48 -4.05 20.51
CA ALA A 15 1.86 -5.28 20.02
C ALA A 15 0.56 -5.00 19.23
N ALA A 16 -0.28 -4.07 19.71
CA ALA A 16 -1.50 -3.68 19.01
C ALA A 16 -1.21 -3.07 17.63
N LEU A 17 -0.17 -2.23 17.53
CA LEU A 17 0.26 -1.61 16.27
C LEU A 17 0.74 -2.65 15.25
N GLN A 18 1.60 -3.56 15.70
CA GLN A 18 2.14 -4.64 14.84
C GLN A 18 1.04 -5.56 14.32
N ALA A 19 0.07 -5.93 15.18
CA ALA A 19 -1.05 -6.78 14.77
C ALA A 19 -1.88 -6.13 13.65
N ARG A 20 -2.09 -4.82 13.72
CA ARG A 20 -2.82 -4.07 12.69
C ARG A 20 -2.02 -3.93 11.39
N GLU A 21 -0.72 -3.63 11.47
CA GLU A 21 0.16 -3.57 10.29
C GLU A 21 0.11 -4.90 9.52
N VAL A 22 0.27 -6.02 10.23
CA VAL A 22 0.20 -7.36 9.63
C VAL A 22 -1.12 -7.58 8.91
N ALA A 23 -2.26 -7.28 9.56
CA ALA A 23 -3.58 -7.45 8.97
C ALA A 23 -3.77 -6.61 7.68
N SER A 24 -3.31 -5.36 7.68
CA SER A 24 -3.39 -4.50 6.50
C SER A 24 -2.48 -4.98 5.37
N PHE A 25 -1.28 -5.47 5.69
CA PHE A 25 -0.36 -6.02 4.69
C PHE A 25 -0.91 -7.30 4.07
N GLU A 26 -1.54 -8.16 4.86
CA GLU A 26 -2.20 -9.37 4.35
C GLU A 26 -3.32 -9.01 3.37
N GLN A 27 -4.14 -8.01 3.69
CA GLN A 27 -5.21 -7.55 2.80
C GLN A 27 -4.66 -7.00 1.48
N MET A 28 -3.66 -6.12 1.54
CA MET A 28 -3.02 -5.54 0.36
C MET A 28 -2.33 -6.61 -0.49
N THR A 29 -1.61 -7.54 0.15
CA THR A 29 -0.95 -8.67 -0.53
C THR A 29 -1.98 -9.60 -1.17
N SER A 30 -3.10 -9.88 -0.51
CA SER A 30 -4.17 -10.72 -1.07
C SER A 30 -4.79 -10.09 -2.32
N ALA A 31 -5.10 -8.78 -2.28
CA ALA A 31 -5.62 -8.05 -3.43
C ALA A 31 -4.60 -8.03 -4.59
N TYR A 32 -3.32 -7.81 -4.27
CA TYR A 32 -2.21 -7.89 -5.20
C TYR A 32 -2.15 -9.24 -5.92
N LEU A 33 -2.15 -10.36 -5.17
CA LEU A 33 -2.07 -11.71 -5.73
C LEU A 33 -3.28 -12.05 -6.62
N GLN A 34 -4.45 -11.45 -6.37
CA GLN A 34 -5.62 -11.63 -7.24
C GLN A 34 -5.43 -10.95 -8.60
N ILE A 35 -4.92 -9.71 -8.60
CA ILE A 35 -4.60 -8.96 -9.81
C ILE A 35 -3.51 -9.67 -10.60
N GLU A 36 -2.44 -10.07 -9.91
CA GLU A 36 -1.32 -10.80 -10.50
C GLU A 36 -1.82 -12.06 -11.23
N ARG A 37 -2.59 -12.93 -10.56
CA ARG A 37 -3.13 -14.15 -11.18
C ARG A 37 -3.97 -13.88 -12.42
N ARG A 38 -4.82 -12.84 -12.39
CA ARG A 38 -5.68 -12.48 -13.52
C ARG A 38 -4.84 -12.03 -14.71
N LEU A 39 -3.94 -11.07 -14.49
CA LEU A 39 -3.14 -10.49 -15.57
C LEU A 39 -2.15 -11.48 -16.16
N LEU A 40 -1.50 -12.31 -15.34
CA LEU A 40 -0.52 -13.29 -15.83
C LEU A 40 -1.12 -14.28 -16.82
N ALA A 41 -2.36 -14.75 -16.59
CA ALA A 41 -3.04 -15.64 -17.52
C ALA A 41 -3.27 -14.96 -18.89
N ASP A 42 -3.68 -13.69 -18.89
CA ASP A 42 -3.90 -12.92 -20.12
C ASP A 42 -2.58 -12.64 -20.87
N TYR A 43 -1.49 -12.39 -20.14
CA TYR A 43 -0.15 -12.22 -20.71
C TYR A 43 0.39 -13.51 -21.33
N GLU A 44 0.17 -14.67 -20.71
CA GLU A 44 0.57 -15.96 -21.29
C GLU A 44 -0.09 -16.20 -22.65
N LEU A 45 -1.40 -15.93 -22.75
CA LEU A 45 -2.16 -16.05 -23.99
C LEU A 45 -1.64 -15.08 -25.07
N LEU A 46 -1.33 -13.84 -24.70
CA LEU A 46 -0.75 -12.85 -25.61
C LEU A 46 0.62 -13.31 -26.14
N LEU A 47 1.48 -13.82 -25.26
CA LEU A 47 2.82 -14.27 -25.64
C LEU A 47 2.77 -15.51 -26.53
N GLN A 48 1.84 -16.43 -26.27
CA GLN A 48 1.59 -17.58 -27.14
C GLN A 48 1.16 -17.12 -28.54
N GLN A 49 0.20 -16.18 -28.62
CA GLN A 49 -0.26 -15.62 -29.89
C GLN A 49 0.89 -14.94 -30.67
N ILE A 50 1.74 -14.17 -29.99
CA ILE A 50 2.90 -13.51 -30.61
C ILE A 50 3.88 -14.55 -31.18
N ALA A 51 4.14 -15.63 -30.44
CA ALA A 51 5.04 -16.69 -30.84
C ALA A 51 4.49 -17.49 -32.05
N GLU A 52 3.22 -17.88 -32.01
CA GLU A 52 2.55 -18.63 -33.09
C GLU A 52 2.53 -17.85 -34.41
N GLN A 53 2.35 -16.53 -34.33
CA GLN A 53 2.30 -15.65 -35.51
C GLN A 53 3.67 -15.09 -35.92
N GLY A 54 4.75 -15.39 -35.18
CA GLY A 54 6.10 -14.90 -35.46
C GLY A 54 6.19 -13.37 -35.53
N LEU A 55 5.46 -12.66 -34.66
CA LEU A 55 5.33 -11.21 -34.76
C LEU A 55 6.58 -10.48 -34.24
N SER A 56 6.99 -9.44 -34.97
CA SER A 56 7.99 -8.51 -34.46
C SER A 56 7.43 -7.66 -33.30
N PRO A 57 8.27 -7.08 -32.43
CA PRO A 57 7.81 -6.27 -31.30
C PRO A 57 6.86 -5.13 -31.72
N GLY A 58 7.17 -4.43 -32.81
CA GLY A 58 6.31 -3.36 -33.34
C GLY A 58 4.96 -3.84 -33.87
N LYS A 59 4.86 -5.09 -34.35
CA LYS A 59 3.58 -5.70 -34.73
C LYS A 59 2.80 -6.20 -33.52
N ALA A 60 3.50 -6.74 -32.51
CA ALA A 60 2.90 -7.24 -31.28
C ALA A 60 2.14 -6.14 -30.51
N VAL A 61 2.72 -4.94 -30.38
CA VAL A 61 2.08 -3.80 -29.69
C VAL A 61 0.81 -3.31 -30.40
N ARG A 62 0.66 -3.59 -31.70
CA ARG A 62 -0.54 -3.23 -32.47
C ARG A 62 -1.65 -4.26 -32.36
N LEU A 63 -1.42 -5.40 -31.71
CA LEU A 63 -2.46 -6.39 -31.50
C LEU A 63 -3.56 -5.82 -30.61
N LYS A 64 -4.81 -6.06 -30.99
CA LYS A 64 -5.98 -5.68 -30.18
C LYS A 64 -5.87 -6.20 -28.74
N ARG A 65 -5.47 -7.47 -28.58
CA ARG A 65 -5.25 -8.11 -27.27
C ARG A 65 -4.18 -7.38 -26.43
N TYR A 66 -3.11 -6.88 -27.06
CA TYR A 66 -2.09 -6.10 -26.37
C TYR A 66 -2.68 -4.82 -25.78
N GLN A 67 -3.46 -4.11 -26.59
CA GLN A 67 -4.10 -2.85 -26.20
C GLN A 67 -5.16 -3.06 -25.12
N GLU A 68 -6.00 -4.10 -25.28
CA GLU A 68 -6.98 -4.51 -24.27
C GLU A 68 -6.29 -4.82 -22.93
N LEU A 69 -5.16 -5.54 -22.95
CA LEU A 69 -4.42 -5.88 -21.75
C LEU A 69 -3.72 -4.67 -21.11
N ALA A 70 -3.27 -3.70 -21.90
CA ALA A 70 -2.73 -2.44 -21.39
C ALA A 70 -3.81 -1.60 -20.68
N THR A 71 -5.03 -1.56 -21.25
CA THR A 71 -6.20 -0.93 -20.62
C THR A 71 -6.56 -1.65 -19.32
N GLN A 72 -6.69 -2.97 -19.35
CA GLN A 72 -7.00 -3.79 -18.18
C GLN A 72 -5.95 -3.61 -17.07
N LEU A 73 -4.66 -3.59 -17.41
CA LEU A 73 -3.59 -3.29 -16.46
C LEU A 73 -3.84 -1.94 -15.78
N THR A 74 -4.11 -0.89 -16.55
CA THR A 74 -4.36 0.45 -16.00
C THR A 74 -5.56 0.47 -15.06
N GLU A 75 -6.66 -0.20 -15.43
CA GLU A 75 -7.85 -0.32 -14.59
C GLU A 75 -7.57 -1.07 -13.27
N GLU A 76 -6.86 -2.19 -13.32
CA GLU A 76 -6.50 -2.96 -12.13
C GLU A 76 -5.54 -2.17 -11.21
N LEU A 77 -4.60 -1.42 -11.78
CA LEU A 77 -3.71 -0.54 -11.01
C LEU A 77 -4.50 0.56 -10.27
N ASN A 78 -5.50 1.15 -10.93
CA ASN A 78 -6.35 2.17 -10.32
C ASN A 78 -7.23 1.59 -9.20
N LYS A 79 -7.83 0.41 -9.41
CA LYS A 79 -8.60 -0.29 -8.38
C LYS A 79 -7.74 -0.65 -7.18
N TYR A 80 -6.53 -1.14 -7.43
CA TYR A 80 -5.58 -1.45 -6.37
C TYR A 80 -5.12 -0.21 -5.60
N ALA A 81 -4.89 0.90 -6.30
CA ALA A 81 -4.57 2.19 -5.69
C ALA A 81 -5.69 2.63 -4.75
N GLN A 82 -6.93 2.60 -5.21
CA GLN A 82 -8.11 2.94 -4.40
C GLN A 82 -8.26 2.05 -3.17
N PHE A 83 -8.13 0.73 -3.35
CA PHE A 83 -8.21 -0.22 -2.25
C PHE A 83 -7.10 0.01 -1.22
N SER A 84 -5.86 0.15 -1.68
CA SER A 84 -4.69 0.36 -0.82
C SER A 84 -4.75 1.70 -0.10
N SER A 85 -5.16 2.78 -0.78
CA SER A 85 -5.29 4.10 -0.15
C SER A 85 -6.33 4.06 0.96
N GLN A 86 -7.45 3.38 0.77
CA GLN A 86 -8.48 3.24 1.81
C GLN A 86 -7.94 2.52 3.05
N ILE A 87 -7.21 1.42 2.86
CA ILE A 87 -6.58 0.69 3.98
C ILE A 87 -5.61 1.60 4.73
N ILE A 88 -4.71 2.27 4.00
CA ILE A 88 -3.68 3.14 4.59
C ILE A 88 -4.31 4.29 5.37
N SER A 89 -5.33 4.95 4.79
CA SER A 89 -6.07 6.03 5.45
C SER A 89 -6.78 5.57 6.72
N ASN A 90 -7.45 4.41 6.68
CA ASN A 90 -8.14 3.85 7.85
C ASN A 90 -7.16 3.51 8.97
N GLU A 91 -5.99 2.96 8.61
CA GLU A 91 -4.95 2.65 9.57
C GLU A 91 -4.34 3.91 10.18
N GLN A 92 -4.08 4.95 9.38
CA GLN A 92 -3.62 6.24 9.89
C GLN A 92 -4.58 6.80 10.95
N ALA A 93 -5.90 6.80 10.67
CA ALA A 93 -6.90 7.24 11.63
C ALA A 93 -6.91 6.39 12.91
N ALA A 94 -6.76 5.07 12.79
CA ALA A 94 -6.69 4.19 13.94
C ALA A 94 -5.43 4.41 14.79
N PHE A 95 -4.28 4.68 14.15
CA PHE A 95 -3.03 4.95 14.86
C PHE A 95 -3.07 6.26 15.65
N ILE A 96 -3.70 7.30 15.11
CA ILE A 96 -3.90 8.56 15.85
C ILE A 96 -4.69 8.31 17.14
N ASN A 97 -5.80 7.56 17.04
CA ASN A 97 -6.62 7.22 18.20
C ASN A 97 -5.83 6.37 19.24
N LEU A 98 -5.01 5.43 18.78
CA LEU A 98 -4.17 4.62 19.67
C LEU A 98 -3.07 5.47 20.34
N ALA A 99 -2.47 6.41 19.62
CA ALA A 99 -1.45 7.31 20.16
C ALA A 99 -2.02 8.24 21.25
N GLU A 100 -3.25 8.73 21.08
CA GLU A 100 -3.96 9.50 22.10
C GLU A 100 -4.20 8.66 23.37
N GLN A 101 -4.72 7.44 23.20
CA GLN A 101 -4.94 6.50 24.31
C GLN A 101 -3.64 6.15 25.04
N GLN A 102 -2.55 5.94 24.29
CA GLN A 102 -1.22 5.67 24.84
C GLN A 102 -0.71 6.83 25.67
N SER A 103 -0.85 8.06 25.18
CA SER A 103 -0.43 9.26 25.88
C SER A 103 -1.15 9.40 27.23
N PHE A 104 -2.46 9.14 27.25
CA PHE A 104 -3.26 9.13 28.47
C PHE A 104 -2.83 8.01 29.44
N ALA A 105 -2.66 6.78 28.94
CA ALA A 105 -2.28 5.63 29.75
C ALA A 105 -0.88 5.76 30.38
N LEU A 106 0.11 6.23 29.61
CA LEU A 106 1.47 6.46 30.09
C LEU A 106 1.51 7.56 31.15
N THR A 107 0.73 8.63 30.96
CA THR A 107 0.61 9.72 31.94
C THR A 107 0.03 9.20 33.26
N ASN A 108 -1.06 8.43 33.20
CA ASN A 108 -1.65 7.82 34.40
C ASN A 108 -0.70 6.84 35.10
N ALA A 109 0.06 6.04 34.34
CA ALA A 109 1.06 5.12 34.90
C ALA A 109 2.26 5.85 35.54
N ALA A 110 2.57 7.07 35.08
CA ALA A 110 3.64 7.90 35.63
C ALA A 110 3.22 8.68 36.89
N LEU A 111 1.92 8.85 37.14
CA LEU A 111 1.41 9.57 38.32
C LEU A 111 1.50 8.72 39.61
N PRO A 112 1.82 9.32 40.76
CA PRO A 112 1.76 8.62 42.05
C PRO A 112 0.34 8.15 42.37
N ALA A 113 0.22 6.98 43.00
CA ALA A 113 -1.08 6.46 43.44
C ALA A 113 -1.79 7.45 44.38
N GLY A 114 -3.03 7.82 44.03
CA GLY A 114 -3.86 8.75 44.82
C GLY A 114 -3.83 10.22 44.37
N PHE A 115 -3.11 10.56 43.30
CA PHE A 115 -3.19 11.89 42.71
C PHE A 115 -4.53 12.08 41.95
N PRO A 116 -5.36 13.09 42.27
CA PRO A 116 -6.61 13.32 41.56
C PRO A 116 -6.33 13.80 40.13
N VAL A 117 -6.93 13.11 39.16
CA VAL A 117 -6.78 13.33 37.70
C VAL A 117 -7.39 14.68 37.24
N GLU A 118 -8.02 15.43 38.13
CA GLU A 118 -8.72 16.69 37.82
C GLU A 118 -7.81 17.88 37.42
N LEU A 119 -6.47 17.75 37.50
CA LEU A 119 -5.53 18.74 36.97
C LEU A 119 -5.22 18.56 35.47
N GLY A 120 -5.94 17.66 34.77
CA GLY A 120 -5.71 17.26 33.39
C GLY A 120 -6.21 18.18 32.26
N THR A 121 -6.64 19.42 32.55
CA THR A 121 -7.32 20.29 31.56
C THR A 121 -6.41 21.19 30.72
N ILE A 122 -5.09 21.06 30.80
CA ILE A 122 -4.14 21.72 29.88
C ILE A 122 -3.18 20.69 29.28
N TRP A 123 -3.74 19.61 28.74
CA TRP A 123 -2.99 18.80 27.79
C TRP A 123 -3.37 19.25 26.39
N ASN A 124 -2.33 19.56 25.61
CA ASN A 124 -2.41 19.90 24.19
C ASN A 124 -3.22 18.77 23.51
N GLN A 125 -4.52 18.99 23.33
CA GLN A 125 -5.29 18.22 22.36
C GLN A 125 -4.47 18.23 21.07
N VAL A 126 -4.37 17.09 20.38
CA VAL A 126 -3.91 17.10 18.98
C VAL A 126 -4.65 18.27 18.34
N PRO A 127 -3.95 19.32 17.85
CA PRO A 127 -4.62 20.52 17.40
C PRO A 127 -5.74 20.09 16.47
N PHE A 128 -6.96 20.59 16.69
CA PHE A 128 -8.10 20.19 15.87
C PHE A 128 -7.75 20.33 14.37
N ASP A 129 -6.94 21.35 14.03
CA ASP A 129 -6.35 21.57 12.70
C ASP A 129 -5.43 20.43 12.22
N ALA A 130 -4.64 19.79 13.09
CA ALA A 130 -3.81 18.62 12.75
C ALA A 130 -4.66 17.37 12.56
N LEU A 131 -5.72 17.21 13.37
CA LEU A 131 -6.71 16.15 13.20
C LEU A 131 -7.53 16.36 11.91
N GLU A 132 -7.93 17.60 11.60
CA GLU A 132 -8.68 17.99 10.41
C GLU A 132 -7.83 17.88 9.13
N ALA A 133 -6.55 18.29 9.19
CA ALA A 133 -5.61 18.08 8.10
C ALA A 133 -5.35 16.58 7.84
N MET A 134 -5.27 15.75 8.89
CA MET A 134 -5.11 14.31 8.76
C MET A 134 -6.39 13.60 8.29
N VAL A 135 -7.57 14.01 8.76
CA VAL A 135 -8.87 13.54 8.26
C VAL A 135 -9.06 13.94 6.80
N GLY A 136 -8.61 15.13 6.40
CA GLY A 136 -8.55 15.56 4.99
C GLY A 136 -7.60 14.69 4.15
N PHE A 137 -6.52 14.18 4.76
CA PHE A 137 -5.61 13.19 4.17
C PHE A 137 -6.12 11.75 4.23
N ALA A 138 -7.13 11.43 5.03
CA ALA A 138 -7.66 10.07 5.19
C ALA A 138 -9.02 9.85 4.49
N GLY A 139 -9.81 10.90 4.24
CA GLY A 139 -11.09 10.81 3.53
C GLY A 139 -10.98 10.61 2.02
N ASP A 140 -12.12 10.52 1.33
CA ASP A 140 -12.26 10.38 -0.13
C ASP A 140 -11.59 11.51 -0.96
N GLY A 141 -11.05 12.55 -0.31
CA GLY A 141 -10.28 13.66 -0.89
C GLY A 141 -8.77 13.64 -0.59
N SER A 142 -8.26 12.56 0.01
CA SER A 142 -6.85 12.35 0.31
C SER A 142 -5.95 12.52 -0.92
N PRO A 143 -4.84 13.29 -0.87
CA PRO A 143 -3.87 13.33 -1.96
C PRO A 143 -3.12 12.00 -2.12
N LEU A 144 -3.30 11.02 -1.22
CA LEU A 144 -2.71 9.69 -1.32
C LEU A 144 -3.23 8.96 -2.55
N LEU A 145 -4.55 8.88 -2.76
CA LEU A 145 -5.10 8.15 -3.92
C LEU A 145 -4.60 8.72 -5.26
N PRO A 146 -4.69 10.04 -5.54
CA PRO A 146 -4.10 10.63 -6.74
C PRO A 146 -2.59 10.37 -6.87
N ALA A 147 -1.84 10.40 -5.77
CA ALA A 147 -0.41 10.10 -5.77
C ALA A 147 -0.13 8.62 -6.12
N MET A 148 -0.92 7.68 -5.57
CA MET A 148 -0.80 6.25 -5.86
C MET A 148 -1.11 5.96 -7.32
N VAL A 149 -2.23 6.48 -7.84
CA VAL A 149 -2.62 6.34 -9.24
C VAL A 149 -1.54 6.88 -10.17
N THR A 150 -1.07 8.11 -9.91
CA THR A 150 -0.01 8.75 -10.72
C THR A 150 1.26 7.90 -10.73
N ARG A 151 1.73 7.52 -9.54
CA ARG A 151 2.96 6.73 -9.39
C ARG A 151 2.86 5.36 -10.05
N PHE A 152 1.75 4.63 -9.92
CA PHE A 152 1.59 3.33 -10.58
C PHE A 152 1.50 3.49 -12.10
N GLY A 153 0.80 4.51 -12.58
CA GLY A 153 0.75 4.85 -14.00
C GLY A 153 2.12 5.19 -14.59
N GLU A 154 2.97 5.88 -13.83
CA GLU A 154 4.33 6.26 -14.26
C GLU A 154 5.36 5.14 -14.13
N THR A 155 5.14 4.16 -13.24
CA THR A 155 6.18 3.16 -12.91
C THR A 155 5.84 1.74 -13.32
N VAL A 156 4.59 1.29 -13.18
CA VAL A 156 4.21 -0.10 -13.44
C VAL A 156 3.89 -0.29 -14.91
N ALA A 157 2.94 0.47 -15.47
CA ALA A 157 2.52 0.29 -16.85
C ALA A 157 3.67 0.45 -17.88
N PRO A 158 4.57 1.45 -17.78
CA PRO A 158 5.71 1.56 -18.67
C PRO A 158 6.70 0.41 -18.52
N ALA A 159 6.95 -0.05 -17.28
CA ALA A 159 7.86 -1.16 -17.02
C ALA A 159 7.33 -2.49 -17.59
N VAL A 160 6.02 -2.73 -17.49
CA VAL A 160 5.38 -3.90 -18.10
C VAL A 160 5.49 -3.84 -19.62
N ASN A 161 5.14 -2.70 -20.23
CA ASN A 161 5.21 -2.50 -21.69
C ASN A 161 6.64 -2.74 -22.23
N ASP A 162 7.62 -2.14 -21.57
CA ASP A 162 9.03 -2.26 -21.93
C ASP A 162 9.55 -3.70 -21.75
N MET A 163 9.19 -4.36 -20.65
CA MET A 163 9.52 -5.78 -20.43
C MET A 163 8.96 -6.67 -21.54
N LEU A 164 7.71 -6.46 -21.96
CA LEU A 164 7.10 -7.25 -23.05
C LEU A 164 7.80 -7.02 -24.38
N VAL A 165 8.07 -5.75 -24.74
CA VAL A 165 8.79 -5.40 -25.98
C VAL A 165 10.17 -6.05 -26.00
N ARG A 166 10.92 -5.97 -24.88
CA ARG A 166 12.21 -6.65 -24.73
C ARG A 166 12.07 -8.16 -24.80
N GLY A 167 11.06 -8.74 -24.15
CA GLY A 167 10.82 -10.18 -24.16
C GLY A 167 10.58 -10.73 -25.55
N VAL A 168 9.78 -10.02 -26.36
CA VAL A 168 9.57 -10.37 -27.78
C VAL A 168 10.85 -10.17 -28.59
N ALA A 169 11.55 -9.05 -28.41
CA ALA A 169 12.76 -8.75 -29.17
C ALA A 169 13.90 -9.75 -28.90
N LEU A 170 14.02 -10.22 -27.66
CA LEU A 170 15.04 -11.17 -27.21
C LEU A 170 14.59 -12.63 -27.37
N GLY A 171 13.40 -12.89 -27.91
CA GLY A 171 12.86 -14.23 -28.09
C GLY A 171 12.69 -15.00 -26.78
N TRP A 172 12.30 -14.32 -25.70
CA TRP A 172 12.05 -14.99 -24.43
C TRP A 172 10.90 -15.98 -24.55
N ASN A 173 11.06 -17.14 -23.92
CA ASN A 173 9.95 -18.06 -23.76
C ASN A 173 8.89 -17.47 -22.80
N PRO A 174 7.61 -17.86 -22.92
CA PRO A 174 6.54 -17.32 -22.09
C PRO A 174 6.80 -17.39 -20.58
N ARG A 175 7.39 -18.49 -20.10
CA ARG A 175 7.70 -18.70 -18.67
C ARG A 175 8.67 -17.65 -18.14
N LYS A 176 9.71 -17.32 -18.89
CA LYS A 176 10.67 -16.28 -18.52
C LYS A 176 9.99 -14.91 -18.49
N THR A 177 9.19 -14.59 -19.50
CA THR A 177 8.48 -13.31 -19.56
C THR A 177 7.52 -13.14 -18.38
N VAL A 178 6.77 -14.19 -18.02
CA VAL A 178 5.92 -14.20 -16.82
C VAL A 178 6.73 -14.01 -15.54
N THR A 179 7.90 -14.65 -15.44
CA THR A 179 8.78 -14.49 -14.27
C THR A 179 9.27 -13.05 -14.12
N GLU A 180 9.67 -12.40 -15.21
CA GLU A 180 10.10 -10.99 -15.18
C GLU A 180 8.92 -10.03 -14.94
N LEU A 181 7.73 -10.36 -15.46
CA LEU A 181 6.50 -9.61 -15.17
C LEU A 181 6.15 -9.63 -13.67
N ARG A 182 6.25 -10.80 -13.02
CA ARG A 182 6.06 -10.92 -11.57
C ARG A 182 6.97 -9.98 -10.80
N LYS A 183 8.27 -9.95 -11.13
CA LYS A 183 9.23 -9.05 -10.48
C LYS A 183 8.82 -7.58 -10.58
N VAL A 184 8.33 -7.16 -11.76
CA VAL A 184 7.84 -5.78 -11.95
C VAL A 184 6.67 -5.50 -10.99
N PHE A 185 5.75 -6.44 -10.86
CA PHE A 185 4.60 -6.34 -9.96
C PHE A 185 5.01 -6.37 -8.48
N ASP A 186 5.85 -7.31 -8.07
CA ASP A 186 6.35 -7.43 -6.70
C ASP A 186 7.08 -6.15 -6.26
N ASP A 187 8.00 -5.65 -7.09
CA ASP A 187 8.85 -4.51 -6.75
C ASP A 187 8.07 -3.18 -6.79
N LYS A 188 7.31 -2.95 -7.87
CA LYS A 188 6.74 -1.63 -8.16
C LYS A 188 5.31 -1.46 -7.70
N LEU A 189 4.51 -2.53 -7.64
CA LEU A 189 3.14 -2.44 -7.18
C LEU A 189 3.07 -2.75 -5.68
N LEU A 190 3.43 -3.97 -5.29
CA LEU A 190 3.35 -4.39 -3.90
C LEU A 190 4.36 -3.64 -3.02
N GLY A 191 5.64 -3.60 -3.43
CA GLY A 191 6.70 -2.95 -2.67
C GLY A 191 6.43 -1.47 -2.36
N ASN A 192 5.97 -0.70 -3.36
CA ASN A 192 5.61 0.71 -3.16
C ASN A 192 4.39 0.86 -2.23
N SER A 193 3.36 0.04 -2.40
CA SER A 193 2.18 0.03 -1.54
C SER A 193 2.51 -0.22 -0.07
N LEU A 194 3.32 -1.25 0.23
CA LEU A 194 3.75 -1.56 1.59
C LEU A 194 4.64 -0.44 2.17
N THR A 195 5.49 0.17 1.34
CA THR A 195 6.34 1.29 1.75
C THR A 195 5.49 2.51 2.14
N TRP A 196 4.43 2.82 1.40
CA TRP A 196 3.52 3.89 1.78
C TRP A 196 2.77 3.60 3.07
N ALA A 197 2.24 2.38 3.24
CA ALA A 197 1.58 1.98 4.47
C ALA A 197 2.49 2.20 5.69
N ARG A 198 3.76 1.78 5.61
CA ARG A 198 4.77 2.03 6.66
C ARG A 198 5.07 3.51 6.87
N THR A 199 5.12 4.29 5.80
CA THR A 199 5.43 5.72 5.89
C THR A 199 4.30 6.47 6.60
N GLU A 200 3.04 6.17 6.27
CA GLU A 200 1.89 6.81 6.91
C GLU A 200 1.72 6.36 8.36
N GLN A 201 2.02 5.10 8.67
CA GLN A 201 2.17 4.59 10.05
C GLN A 201 3.16 5.42 10.87
N LEU A 202 4.39 5.58 10.35
CA LEU A 202 5.44 6.34 11.03
C LEU A 202 5.10 7.83 11.16
N ARG A 203 4.30 8.39 10.25
CA ARG A 203 3.81 9.76 10.33
C ARG A 203 2.75 9.95 11.41
N ALA A 204 1.82 9.01 11.54
CA ALA A 204 0.78 9.06 12.57
C ALA A 204 1.33 9.01 14.01
N HIS A 205 2.54 8.46 14.19
CA HIS A 205 3.21 8.35 15.48
C HIS A 205 4.06 9.55 15.90
N ARG A 206 4.38 10.47 14.98
CA ARG A 206 5.22 11.64 15.27
C ARG A 206 4.38 12.83 15.69
#